data_AF-A0A3B0YUI6-F1
#
_entry.id   AF-A0A3B0YUI6-F1
#
_cell.length_a   1.000
_cell.length_b   1.000
_cell.length_c   1.000
_cell.angle_alpha   90.00
_cell.angle_beta   90.00
_cell.angle_gamma   90.00
#
_symmetry.space_group_name_H-M   'P 1'
#
loop_
_entity.id
_entity.type
_entity.pdbx_description
1 polymer ?
#
loop_
_entity_poly.entity_id
_entity_poly.type
_entity_poly.pdbx_seq_one_letter_code
_entity_poly.pdbx_strand_id
1 'polypeptide(L)'
;MGTRSVRLDDEAELALEDIVKRTGMSISNAIKLGLISYRETAMKAALRTPSDFFNQFDLGEGGYTTGTARNNKSILKDRIKARIRRKK
;
A
#
# COMPACT_ATOMS: atom_id res chain seq x y z
N MET A 1 -8.44 -7.75 31.81
CA MET A 1 -7.40 -8.11 30.83
C MET A 1 -7.39 -9.62 30.70
N GLY A 2 -7.56 -10.16 29.50
CA GLY A 2 -7.42 -11.60 29.27
C GLY A 2 -5.96 -11.95 29.08
N THR A 3 -5.42 -12.87 29.87
CA THR A 3 -4.12 -13.48 29.60
C THR A 3 -4.28 -14.47 28.45
N ARG A 4 -3.56 -14.24 27.34
CA ARG A 4 -3.45 -15.20 26.24
C ARG A 4 -2.02 -15.72 26.25
N SER A 5 -1.86 -17.03 26.34
CA SER A 5 -0.56 -17.68 26.23
C SER A 5 -0.28 -17.98 24.76
N VAL A 6 0.88 -17.58 24.27
CA VAL A 6 1.34 -17.83 22.89
C VAL A 6 2.66 -18.59 22.98
N ARG A 7 2.79 -19.65 22.18
CA ARG A 7 4.07 -20.35 22.00
C ARG A 7 4.73 -19.81 20.73
N LEU A 8 6.01 -19.50 20.82
CA LEU A 8 6.84 -19.14 19.68
C LEU A 8 7.42 -20.41 19.08
N ASP A 9 7.60 -20.41 17.77
CA ASP A 9 8.45 -21.39 17.11
C ASP A 9 9.93 -21.01 17.28
N ASP A 10 10.83 -21.89 16.86
CA ASP A 10 12.27 -21.70 17.05
C ASP A 10 12.77 -20.43 16.36
N GLU A 11 12.22 -20.07 15.21
CA GLU A 11 12.59 -18.85 14.47
C GLU A 11 12.18 -17.58 15.23
N ALA A 12 10.95 -17.53 15.73
CA ALA A 12 10.45 -16.39 16.48
C ALA A 12 11.14 -16.25 17.84
N GLU A 13 11.51 -17.35 18.50
CA GLU A 13 12.26 -17.32 19.75
C GLU A 13 13.67 -16.74 19.53
N LEU A 14 14.37 -17.16 18.47
CA LEU A 14 15.67 -16.60 18.09
C LEU A 14 15.57 -15.10 17.78
N ALA A 15 14.56 -14.68 17.02
CA ALA A 15 14.34 -13.28 16.71
C ALA A 15 14.07 -12.44 17.97
N LEU A 16 13.26 -12.96 18.90
CA LEU A 16 12.98 -12.31 20.17
C LEU A 16 14.25 -12.18 21.03
N GLU A 17 15.06 -13.24 21.10
CA GLU A 17 16.31 -13.24 21.85
C GLU A 17 17.29 -12.20 21.29
N ASP A 18 17.43 -12.11 19.98
CA ASP A 18 18.26 -11.11 19.30
C ASP A 18 17.81 -9.68 19.60
N ILE A 19 16.49 -9.42 19.58
CA ILE A 19 15.93 -8.10 19.90
C ILE A 19 16.25 -7.74 21.35
N VAL A 20 16.01 -8.66 22.29
CA VAL A 20 16.28 -8.44 23.72
C VAL A 20 17.77 -8.19 23.96
N LYS A 21 18.66 -9.01 23.37
CA LYS A 21 20.12 -8.85 23.50
C LYS A 21 20.62 -7.51 22.97
N ARG A 22 20.09 -7.04 21.85
CA ARG A 22 20.55 -5.78 21.21
C ARG A 22 19.97 -4.53 21.84
N THR A 23 18.73 -4.60 22.35
CA THR A 23 18.00 -3.41 22.84
C THR A 23 17.97 -3.32 24.37
N GLY A 24 18.24 -4.41 25.08
CA GLY A 24 18.10 -4.50 26.53
C GLY A 24 16.64 -4.44 27.01
N MET A 25 15.67 -4.56 26.11
CA MET A 25 14.25 -4.48 26.46
C MET A 25 13.76 -5.75 27.15
N SER A 26 12.72 -5.62 27.98
CA SER A 26 11.99 -6.79 28.46
C SER A 26 11.26 -7.49 27.30
N ILE A 27 11.08 -8.80 27.41
CA ILE A 27 10.33 -9.62 26.44
C ILE A 27 8.96 -9.00 26.14
N SER A 28 8.23 -8.57 27.18
CA SER A 28 6.91 -7.95 27.03
C SER A 28 6.96 -6.66 26.18
N ASN A 29 7.98 -5.81 26.39
CA ASN A 29 8.14 -4.59 25.60
C ASN A 29 8.53 -4.89 24.15
N ALA A 30 9.42 -5.87 23.93
CA ALA A 30 9.81 -6.30 22.60
C ALA A 30 8.59 -6.83 21.80
N ILE A 31 7.80 -7.71 22.40
CA ILE A 31 6.56 -8.24 21.79
C ILE A 31 5.55 -7.11 21.53
N LYS A 32 5.36 -6.20 22.50
CA LYS A 32 4.45 -5.06 22.34
C LYS A 32 4.83 -4.19 21.14
N LEU A 33 6.10 -3.84 20.99
CA LEU A 33 6.58 -3.03 19.87
C LEU A 33 6.49 -3.77 18.55
N GLY A 34 6.83 -5.06 18.52
CA GLY A 34 6.67 -5.92 17.35
C GLY A 34 5.22 -5.95 16.85
N LEU A 35 4.25 -6.13 17.74
CA LEU A 35 2.82 -6.15 17.38
C LEU A 35 2.34 -4.78 16.87
N ILE A 36 2.78 -3.68 17.48
CA ILE A 36 2.42 -2.33 17.03
C ILE A 36 2.99 -2.05 15.64
N SER A 37 4.26 -2.40 15.41
CA SER A 37 4.93 -2.24 14.11
C SER A 37 4.27 -3.08 13.02
N TYR A 38 3.96 -4.35 13.33
CA TYR A 38 3.28 -5.22 12.38
C TYR A 38 1.87 -4.72 12.05
N ARG A 39 1.12 -4.20 13.04
CA ARG A 39 -0.20 -3.61 12.80
C ARG A 39 -0.16 -2.52 11.74
N GLU A 40 0.81 -1.61 11.78
CA GLU A 40 0.92 -0.55 10.77
C GLU A 40 1.18 -1.11 9.37
N THR A 41 2.01 -2.14 9.27
CA THR A 41 2.32 -2.83 8.02
C THR A 41 1.09 -3.57 7.49
N ALA A 42 0.38 -4.27 8.36
CA ALA A 42 -0.85 -4.99 8.03
C ALA A 42 -1.97 -4.03 7.59
N MET A 43 -2.11 -2.87 8.23
CA MET A 43 -3.07 -1.85 7.79
C MET A 43 -2.72 -1.32 6.39
N LYS A 44 -1.45 -1.02 6.12
CA LYS A 44 -1.00 -0.60 4.78
C LYS A 44 -1.23 -1.68 3.72
N ALA A 45 -1.02 -2.95 4.07
CA ALA A 45 -1.27 -4.07 3.16
C ALA A 45 -2.77 -4.28 2.90
N ALA A 46 -3.61 -4.18 3.93
CA ALA A 46 -5.07 -4.32 3.80
C ALA A 46 -5.71 -3.18 3.00
N LEU A 47 -5.12 -1.98 3.06
CA LEU A 47 -5.56 -0.81 2.27
C LEU A 47 -5.13 -0.86 0.80
N ARG A 48 -4.20 -1.73 0.42
CA ARG A 48 -3.75 -1.86 -0.97
C ARG A 48 -4.71 -2.73 -1.77
N THR A 49 -5.44 -2.10 -2.69
CA THR A 49 -6.19 -2.79 -3.74
C THR A 49 -5.25 -3.19 -4.89
N PRO A 50 -5.52 -4.25 -5.67
CA PRO A 50 -4.72 -4.58 -6.86
C PRO A 50 -4.61 -3.42 -7.86
N SER A 51 -5.62 -2.55 -7.91
CA SER A 51 -5.62 -1.30 -8.68
C SER A 51 -4.51 -0.32 -8.25
N ASP A 52 -4.12 -0.32 -6.97
CA ASP A 52 -3.06 0.56 -6.47
C ASP A 52 -1.67 0.18 -7.00
N PHE A 53 -1.48 -1.05 -7.50
CA PHE A 53 -0.28 -1.43 -8.23
C PHE A 53 -0.21 -0.69 -9.57
N PHE A 54 -1.31 -0.67 -10.33
CA PHE A 54 -1.36 0.01 -11.62
C PHE A 54 -1.27 1.55 -11.48
N ASN A 55 -1.79 2.10 -10.39
CA ASN A 55 -1.72 3.53 -10.09
C ASN A 55 -0.29 4.03 -9.78
N GLN A 56 0.67 3.13 -9.53
CA GLN A 56 2.07 3.51 -9.29
C GLN A 56 2.86 3.81 -10.57
N PHE A 57 2.33 3.40 -11.74
CA PHE A 57 3.01 3.64 -13.01
C PHE A 57 2.68 5.04 -13.51
N ASP A 58 3.72 5.86 -13.71
CA ASP A 58 3.57 7.06 -14.52
C ASP A 58 3.57 6.66 -16.00
N LEU A 59 2.41 6.74 -16.66
CA LEU A 59 2.24 6.36 -18.05
C LEU A 59 2.81 7.41 -19.04
N GLY A 60 3.32 8.53 -18.52
CA GLY A 60 3.85 9.62 -19.34
C GLY A 60 2.79 10.36 -20.15
N GLU A 61 3.23 11.29 -20.99
CA GLU A 61 2.33 12.09 -21.82
C GLU A 61 1.60 11.21 -22.84
N GLY A 62 0.27 11.23 -22.82
CA GLY A 62 -0.58 10.46 -23.73
C GLY A 62 -0.89 9.02 -23.28
N GLY A 63 -0.25 8.53 -22.21
CA GLY A 63 -0.53 7.20 -21.66
C GLY A 63 -1.82 7.12 -20.83
N TYR A 64 -2.39 8.25 -20.46
CA TYR A 64 -3.60 8.33 -19.63
C TYR A 64 -4.88 8.47 -20.44
N THR A 65 -5.92 7.76 -20.02
CA THR A 65 -7.26 7.89 -20.60
C THR A 65 -7.96 9.12 -20.06
N THR A 66 -8.66 9.86 -20.94
CA THR A 66 -9.33 11.12 -20.54
C THR A 66 -10.80 10.95 -20.17
N GLY A 67 -11.22 9.70 -19.99
CA GLY A 67 -12.53 9.31 -19.52
C GLY A 67 -12.77 7.82 -19.76
N THR A 68 -13.97 7.37 -19.40
CA THR A 68 -14.34 5.96 -19.47
C THR A 68 -14.53 5.49 -20.91
N ALA A 69 -14.33 4.18 -21.16
CA ALA A 69 -14.49 3.58 -22.48
C ALA A 69 -15.88 3.86 -23.10
N ARG A 70 -16.93 3.91 -22.26
CA ARG A 70 -18.31 4.19 -22.68
C ARG A 70 -18.47 5.56 -23.34
N ASN A 71 -17.72 6.55 -22.87
CA ASN A 71 -17.82 7.94 -23.33
C ASN A 71 -16.69 8.32 -24.31
N ASN A 72 -15.86 7.37 -24.74
CA ASN A 72 -14.65 7.68 -25.50
C ASN A 72 -14.97 8.39 -26.84
N LYS A 73 -16.04 7.97 -27.53
CA LYS A 73 -16.47 8.58 -28.79
C LYS A 73 -16.89 10.06 -28.63
N SER A 74 -17.61 10.40 -27.55
CA SER A 74 -18.02 11.79 -27.31
C SER A 74 -16.82 12.65 -26.91
N ILE A 75 -15.97 12.16 -26.00
CA ILE A 75 -14.76 12.85 -25.56
C ILE A 75 -13.81 13.14 -26.74
N LEU A 76 -13.62 12.17 -27.64
CA LEU A 76 -12.81 12.35 -28.84
C LEU A 76 -13.38 13.43 -29.76
N LYS A 77 -14.70 13.41 -29.99
CA LYS A 77 -15.39 14.39 -30.83
C LYS A 77 -15.21 15.81 -30.29
N ASP A 78 -15.36 15.99 -28.97
CA ASP A 78 -15.22 17.29 -28.32
C ASP A 78 -13.78 17.80 -28.36
N ARG A 79 -12.79 16.90 -28.16
CA ARG A 79 -11.36 17.24 -28.32
C ARG A 79 -11.01 17.68 -29.74
N ILE A 80 -11.50 16.97 -30.76
CA ILE A 80 -11.27 17.34 -32.16
C ILE A 80 -11.87 18.72 -32.44
N LYS A 81 -13.12 18.97 -32.02
CA LYS A 81 -13.77 20.29 -32.16
C LYS A 81 -12.97 21.40 -31.49
N ALA A 82 -12.53 21.19 -30.25
CA ALA A 82 -11.74 22.18 -29.52
C ALA A 82 -10.42 22.49 -30.22
N ARG A 83 -9.73 21.47 -30.76
CA ARG A 83 -8.48 21.65 -31.51
C ARG A 83 -8.68 22.46 -32.79
N ILE A 84 -9.75 22.18 -33.55
CA ILE A 84 -10.08 22.92 -34.77
C ILE A 84 -10.38 24.38 -34.46
N ARG A 85 -11.14 24.65 -33.38
CA ARG A 85 -11.47 26.02 -32.96
C ARG A 85 -10.25 26.83 -32.51
N ARG A 86 -9.24 26.20 -31.90
CA ARG A 86 -7.99 26.89 -31.49
C ARG A 86 -7.06 27.24 -32.66
N LYS A 87 -7.22 26.59 -33.82
CA LYS A 87 -6.42 26.85 -35.02
C LYS A 87 -6.99 27.97 -35.90
N LYS A 88 -8.17 28.49 -35.56
CA LYS A 88 -8.89 29.51 -36.32
C LYS A 88 -8.85 30.81 -35.54
#